data_AF-A0A7R9UMW0-F1
#
_entry.id   AF-A0A7R9UMW0-F1
#
_cell.length_a   1.000
_cell.length_b   1.000
_cell.length_c   1.000
_cell.angle_alpha   90.00
_cell.angle_beta   90.00
_cell.angle_gamma   90.00
#
_symmetry.space_group_name_H-M   'P 1'
#
loop_
_entity.id
_entity.type
_entity.pdbx_description
1 polymer ?
#
loop_
_entity_poly.entity_id
_entity_poly.type
_entity_poly.pdbx_seq_one_letter_code
_entity_poly.pdbx_strand_id
1 'polypeptide(L)'
;LVEVPAKHVAALRFSGRLTARNVDLNGARLVDAIAVDGALTPTSSAARPWYAGGFNPPWTLPFLRTNEVYVDVLDAHGRAGVSATQLQAAAAVQAQSSAGSSVARTLAAGLLVGAGIA
;
A
#
# COMPACT_ATOMS: atom_id res chain seq x y z
N LEU A 1 -19.46 -19.64 -11.35
CA LEU A 1 -18.24 -18.80 -11.27
C LEU A 1 -18.48 -17.58 -12.13
N VAL A 2 -18.17 -16.38 -11.65
CA VAL A 2 -18.27 -15.15 -12.44
C VAL A 2 -16.86 -14.68 -12.74
N GLU A 3 -16.54 -14.47 -14.01
CA GLU A 3 -15.26 -13.90 -14.40
C GLU A 3 -15.27 -12.39 -14.18
N VAL A 4 -14.22 -11.89 -13.54
CA VAL A 4 -14.00 -10.46 -13.32
C VAL A 4 -12.80 -10.04 -14.15
N PRO A 5 -12.93 -9.04 -15.04
CA PRO A 5 -11.82 -8.60 -15.89
C PRO A 5 -10.68 -8.01 -15.05
N ALA A 6 -9.46 -8.15 -15.54
CA ALA A 6 -8.29 -7.55 -14.92
C ALA A 6 -8.41 -6.02 -14.93
N LYS A 7 -8.08 -5.40 -13.80
CA LYS A 7 -8.17 -3.95 -13.60
C LYS A 7 -7.15 -3.48 -12.56
N HIS A 8 -6.86 -2.19 -12.60
CA HIS A 8 -5.97 -1.55 -11.65
C HIS A 8 -6.75 -0.79 -10.61
N VAL A 9 -6.28 -0.87 -9.38
CA VAL A 9 -6.97 -0.34 -8.22
C VAL A 9 -5.99 0.40 -7.35
N ALA A 10 -6.36 1.60 -6.94
CA ALA A 10 -5.75 2.23 -5.78
C ALA A 10 -6.42 1.64 -4.54
N ALA A 11 -5.63 1.32 -3.52
CA ALA A 11 -6.12 0.71 -2.28
C ALA A 11 -5.78 1.58 -1.07
N LEU A 12 -6.74 1.76 -0.16
CA LEU A 12 -6.52 2.37 1.14
C LEU A 12 -6.87 1.38 2.25
N ARG A 13 -5.87 1.05 3.06
CA ARG A 13 -6.01 0.16 4.21
C ARG A 13 -6.54 0.92 5.43
N PHE A 14 -7.51 0.33 6.14
CA PHE A 14 -8.07 0.89 7.37
C PHE A 14 -8.43 -0.19 8.40
N SER A 15 -8.40 0.19 9.67
CA SER A 15 -8.80 -0.67 10.80
C SER A 15 -10.24 -0.40 11.22
N GLY A 16 -10.83 -1.32 12.00
CA GLY A 16 -12.19 -1.20 12.53
C GLY A 16 -13.20 -2.10 11.84
N ARG A 17 -14.48 -1.75 11.94
CA ARG A 17 -15.56 -2.55 11.34
C ARG A 17 -15.76 -2.20 9.86
N LEU A 18 -16.03 -3.22 9.05
CA LEU A 18 -16.39 -3.09 7.63
C LEU A 18 -17.88 -2.73 7.50
N THR A 19 -18.25 -1.51 7.89
CA THR A 19 -19.61 -0.98 7.75
C THR A 19 -19.72 -0.03 6.56
N ALA A 20 -20.92 0.15 6.00
CA ALA A 20 -21.15 1.08 4.89
C ALA A 20 -20.58 2.48 5.17
N ARG A 21 -20.84 3.03 6.37
CA ARG A 21 -20.29 4.32 6.83
C ARG A 21 -18.77 4.39 6.80
N ASN A 22 -18.08 3.34 7.29
CA ASN A 22 -16.62 3.33 7.29
C ASN A 22 -16.05 3.15 5.89
N VAL A 23 -16.74 2.40 5.03
CA VAL A 23 -16.39 2.28 3.61
C VAL A 23 -16.55 3.62 2.89
N ASP A 24 -17.64 4.36 3.14
CA ASP A 24 -17.82 5.71 2.59
C ASP A 24 -16.75 6.69 3.04
N LEU A 25 -16.50 6.74 4.34
CA LEU A 25 -15.50 7.64 4.91
C LEU A 25 -14.11 7.40 4.32
N ASN A 26 -13.68 6.14 4.25
CA ASN A 26 -12.35 5.80 3.75
C ASN A 26 -12.29 5.85 2.22
N GLY A 27 -13.40 5.54 1.52
CA GLY A 27 -13.50 5.67 0.07
C GLY A 27 -13.37 7.12 -0.39
N ALA A 28 -14.07 8.05 0.27
CA ALA A 28 -13.91 9.48 0.03
C ALA A 28 -12.47 9.95 0.27
N ARG A 29 -11.86 9.53 1.39
CA ARG A 29 -10.44 9.83 1.69
C ARG A 29 -9.49 9.32 0.62
N LEU A 30 -9.74 8.13 0.06
CA LEU A 30 -8.93 7.58 -1.01
C LEU A 30 -9.07 8.40 -2.29
N VAL A 31 -10.29 8.80 -2.67
CA VAL A 31 -10.53 9.67 -3.83
C VAL A 31 -9.83 11.02 -3.65
N ASP A 32 -9.95 11.64 -2.47
CA ASP A 32 -9.28 12.90 -2.17
C ASP A 32 -7.76 12.75 -2.25
N ALA A 33 -7.20 11.66 -1.72
CA ALA A 33 -5.78 11.37 -1.80
C ALA A 33 -5.29 11.19 -3.24
N ILE A 34 -6.05 10.48 -4.08
CA ILE A 34 -5.75 10.32 -5.51
C ILE A 34 -5.75 11.68 -6.22
N ALA A 35 -6.74 12.52 -5.93
CA ALA A 35 -6.86 13.85 -6.54
C ALA A 35 -5.69 14.77 -6.15
N VAL A 36 -5.22 14.70 -4.89
CA VAL A 36 -4.08 15.48 -4.40
C VAL A 36 -2.75 14.97 -5.00
N ASP A 37 -2.59 13.66 -5.14
CA ASP A 37 -1.38 13.06 -5.73
C ASP A 37 -1.25 13.34 -7.23
N GLY A 38 -2.35 13.26 -7.98
CA GLY A 38 -2.43 13.62 -9.39
C GLY A 38 -1.76 12.64 -10.37
N ALA A 39 -1.13 11.56 -9.90
CA ALA A 39 -0.51 10.55 -10.77
C ALA A 39 -1.50 9.47 -11.27
N LEU A 40 -2.67 9.38 -10.64
CA LEU A 40 -3.70 8.39 -10.93
C LEU A 40 -5.02 9.08 -11.28
N THR A 41 -5.77 8.51 -12.22
CA THR A 41 -7.09 9.01 -12.59
C THR A 41 -8.15 7.97 -12.26
N PRO A 42 -9.15 8.28 -11.40
CA PRO A 42 -10.28 7.37 -11.16
C PRO A 42 -11.04 7.08 -12.45
N THR A 43 -11.34 5.81 -12.71
CA THR A 43 -12.07 5.39 -13.94
C THR A 43 -13.58 5.60 -13.83
N SER A 44 -14.12 5.62 -12.61
CA SER A 44 -15.55 5.73 -12.37
C SER A 44 -15.93 7.17 -11.99
N SER A 45 -16.90 7.72 -12.71
CA SER A 45 -17.56 8.99 -12.39
C SER A 45 -18.81 8.81 -11.51
N ALA A 46 -19.06 7.60 -11.01
CA ALA A 46 -20.22 7.33 -10.16
C ALA A 46 -20.12 8.10 -8.83
N ALA A 47 -21.28 8.37 -8.21
CA ALA A 47 -21.34 9.01 -6.89
C ALA A 47 -20.61 8.20 -5.79
N ARG A 48 -20.42 6.89 -6.01
CA ARG A 48 -19.68 5.99 -5.12
C ARG A 48 -18.71 5.13 -5.93
N PRO A 49 -17.52 5.65 -6.29
CA PRO A 49 -16.56 4.95 -7.16
C PRO A 49 -15.73 3.88 -6.43
N TRP A 50 -16.04 3.57 -5.15
CA TRP A 50 -15.27 2.66 -4.32
C TRP A 50 -16.03 1.40 -3.91
N TYR A 51 -15.28 0.33 -3.68
CA TYR A 51 -15.72 -0.93 -3.07
C TYR A 51 -14.73 -1.37 -2.00
N ALA A 52 -15.06 -2.40 -1.21
CA ALA A 52 -14.26 -2.76 -0.04
C ALA A 52 -14.02 -4.27 0.07
N GLY A 53 -12.87 -4.63 0.64
CA GLY A 53 -12.47 -5.99 0.96
C GLY A 53 -12.20 -6.14 2.46
N GLY A 54 -12.73 -7.21 3.05
CA GLY A 54 -12.43 -7.62 4.41
C GLY A 54 -11.81 -9.00 4.40
N PHE A 55 -10.60 -9.14 4.94
CA PHE A 55 -9.86 -10.39 4.93
C PHE A 55 -9.89 -11.13 6.27
N ASN A 56 -10.26 -10.42 7.34
CA ASN A 56 -10.19 -10.97 8.69
C ASN A 56 -11.44 -11.78 9.05
N PRO A 57 -11.27 -12.88 9.78
CA PRO A 57 -12.39 -13.67 10.27
C PRO A 57 -13.28 -12.89 11.26
N PRO A 58 -14.51 -13.37 11.53
CA PRO A 58 -15.45 -12.66 12.40
C PRO A 58 -14.96 -12.48 13.84
N TRP A 59 -14.03 -13.32 14.34
CA TRP A 59 -13.48 -13.21 15.69
C TRP A 59 -12.29 -12.24 15.84
N THR A 60 -11.78 -11.64 14.75
CA THR A 60 -10.68 -10.67 14.86
C THR A 60 -11.15 -9.39 15.56
N LEU A 61 -10.39 -8.94 16.58
CA LEU A 61 -10.67 -7.70 17.28
C LEU A 61 -10.64 -6.51 16.31
N PRO A 62 -11.56 -5.52 16.43
CA PRO A 62 -11.72 -4.47 15.41
C PRO A 62 -10.45 -3.70 15.07
N PHE A 63 -9.59 -3.40 16.05
CA PHE A 63 -8.35 -2.65 15.84
C PHE A 63 -7.22 -3.48 15.21
N LEU A 64 -7.34 -4.82 15.20
CA LEU A 64 -6.43 -5.72 14.51
C LEU A 64 -6.90 -6.08 13.11
N ARG A 65 -8.04 -5.53 12.66
CA ARG A 65 -8.54 -5.78 11.31
C ARG A 65 -7.76 -4.95 10.29
N THR A 66 -7.57 -5.57 9.14
CA THR A 66 -6.99 -5.01 7.94
C THR A 66 -8.05 -5.06 6.85
N ASN A 67 -8.91 -4.05 6.84
CA ASN A 67 -9.86 -3.85 5.76
C ASN A 67 -9.23 -2.93 4.71
N GLU A 68 -9.74 -3.01 3.49
CA GLU A 68 -9.29 -2.18 2.38
C GLU A 68 -10.49 -1.60 1.64
N VAL A 69 -10.36 -0.36 1.17
CA VAL A 69 -11.23 0.21 0.13
C VAL A 69 -10.42 0.37 -1.15
N TYR A 70 -11.09 0.20 -2.28
CA TYR A 70 -10.50 0.22 -3.60
C TYR A 70 -11.23 1.22 -4.49
N VAL A 71 -10.48 1.92 -5.34
CA VAL A 71 -10.99 2.73 -6.45
C VAL A 71 -10.29 2.27 -7.71
N ASP A 72 -11.06 2.01 -8.76
CA ASP A 72 -10.49 1.63 -10.06
C ASP A 72 -9.81 2.87 -10.69
N VAL A 73 -8.59 2.70 -11.18
CA VAL A 73 -7.76 3.82 -11.67
C VAL A 73 -7.04 3.50 -12.99
N LEU A 74 -6.72 4.56 -13.73
CA LEU A 74 -5.74 4.57 -14.81
C LEU A 74 -4.45 5.23 -14.33
N ASP A 75 -3.32 4.84 -14.92
CA ASP A 75 -2.06 5.58 -14.77
C ASP A 75 -2.07 6.89 -15.56
N ALA A 76 -1.02 7.69 -15.35
CA ALA A 76 -0.77 8.95 -16.07
C ALA A 76 -0.68 8.81 -17.60
N HIS A 77 -0.61 7.59 -18.14
CA HIS A 77 -0.58 7.31 -19.57
C HIS A 77 -1.90 6.71 -20.08
N GLY A 78 -2.96 6.73 -19.26
CA GLY A 78 -4.28 6.22 -19.61
C GLY A 78 -4.35 4.69 -19.68
N ARG A 79 -3.34 3.98 -19.18
CA ARG A 79 -3.35 2.51 -19.13
C ARG A 79 -3.95 2.06 -17.81
N ALA A 80 -4.72 0.97 -17.87
CA ALA A 80 -4.89 0.12 -16.72
C ALA A 80 -3.54 -0.59 -16.49
N GLY A 81 -2.63 0.02 -15.71
CA GLY A 81 -1.25 -0.43 -15.52
C GLY A 81 -0.53 0.36 -14.44
N VAL A 82 0.49 -0.18 -13.76
CA VAL A 82 1.47 0.66 -13.04
C VAL A 82 2.45 1.23 -14.06
N SER A 83 2.61 2.56 -14.12
CA SER A 83 3.54 3.17 -15.07
C SER A 83 4.98 2.69 -14.79
N ALA A 84 5.79 2.54 -15.84
CA ALA A 84 7.20 2.10 -15.71
C ALA A 84 7.98 3.02 -14.74
N THR A 85 7.64 4.31 -14.71
CA THR A 85 8.20 5.31 -13.81
C THR A 85 7.83 5.04 -12.34
N GLN A 86 6.60 4.61 -12.07
CA GLN A 86 6.18 4.21 -10.72
C GLN A 86 6.82 2.89 -10.27
N LEU A 87 7.00 1.93 -11.19
CA LEU A 87 7.76 0.70 -10.89
C LEU A 87 9.23 1.03 -10.58
N GLN A 88 9.83 1.96 -11.32
CA GLN A 88 11.20 2.44 -11.07
C GLN A 88 11.31 3.23 -9.76
N ALA A 89 10.33 4.09 -9.45
CA ALA A 89 10.27 4.82 -8.19
C ALA A 89 10.12 3.87 -6.99
N ALA A 90 9.23 2.87 -7.08
CA ALA A 90 9.07 1.85 -6.05
C ALA A 90 10.35 1.01 -5.87
N ALA A 91 11.01 0.64 -6.97
CA ALA A 91 12.31 -0.04 -6.93
C ALA A 91 13.40 0.83 -6.28
N ALA A 92 13.42 2.14 -6.55
CA ALA A 92 14.38 3.07 -5.95
C ALA A 92 14.15 3.23 -4.43
N VAL A 93 12.90 3.32 -3.98
CA VAL A 93 12.55 3.36 -2.55
C VAL A 93 12.98 2.07 -1.83
N GLN A 94 12.79 0.91 -2.46
CA GLN A 94 13.28 -0.39 -1.93
C GLN A 94 14.81 -0.44 -1.87
N ALA A 95 15.50 0.05 -2.89
CA ALA A 95 16.96 0.12 -2.91
C ALA A 95 17.50 1.00 -1.77
N GLN A 96 16.90 2.17 -1.54
CA GLN A 96 17.30 3.09 -0.48
C GLN A 96 17.04 2.54 0.93
N SER A 97 15.91 1.87 1.14
CA SER A 97 15.58 1.25 2.42
C SER A 97 16.45 0.03 2.74
N SER A 98 16.95 -0.68 1.72
CA SER A 98 17.96 -1.75 1.89
C SER A 98 19.35 -1.21 2.27
N ALA A 99 19.74 -0.03 1.76
CA ALA A 99 21.02 0.59 2.05
C ALA A 99 21.11 1.14 3.50
N GLY A 100 20.01 1.65 4.06
CA GLY A 100 19.96 2.14 5.45
C GLY A 100 19.97 1.05 6.52
N SER A 101 19.62 -0.19 6.17
CA SER A 101 19.58 -1.35 7.09
C SER A 101 20.97 -1.92 7.43
N SER A 102 22.01 -1.55 6.67
CA SER A 102 23.39 -2.03 6.86
C SER A 102 24.06 -1.47 8.13
N VAL A 103 23.69 -0.27 8.58
CA VAL A 103 24.35 0.39 9.73
C VAL A 103 24.12 -0.35 11.06
N ALA A 104 23.03 -1.10 11.18
CA ALA A 104 22.73 -1.88 12.38
C ALA A 104 23.48 -3.24 12.47
N ARG A 105 24.17 -3.69 11.41
CA ARG A 105 24.80 -5.03 11.38
C ARG A 105 26.33 -5.03 11.48
N THR A 106 26.99 -3.88 11.34
CA THR A 106 28.48 -3.81 11.35
C THR A 106 29.09 -3.58 12.74
N LEU A 107 28.31 -3.21 13.77
CA LEU A 107 28.86 -3.00 15.13
C LEU A 107 29.09 -4.30 15.94
N ALA A 108 28.82 -5.48 15.41
CA ALA A 108 28.98 -6.75 16.14
C ALA A 108 30.20 -7.61 15.73
N ALA A 109 31.10 -7.12 14.87
CA ALA A 109 32.24 -7.91 14.36
C ALA A 109 33.64 -7.36 14.70
N GLY A 110 33.74 -6.36 15.59
CA GLY A 110 34.98 -5.65 15.85
C GLY A 110 35.41 -5.60 17.32
N LEU A 111 35.44 -6.72 18.04
CA LEU A 111 36.15 -6.79 19.32
C LEU A 111 36.54 -8.24 19.67
N LEU A 112 37.70 -8.73 19.20
CA LEU A 112 38.46 -9.83 19.81
C LEU A 112 39.77 -10.08 19.03
N VAL A 113 40.72 -9.15 19.12
CA VAL A 113 42.14 -9.46 18.89
C VAL A 113 42.96 -8.74 19.96
N GLY A 114 43.70 -9.52 20.75
CA GLY A 114 44.86 -9.03 21.49
C GLY A 114 44.79 -9.16 23.01
N ALA A 115 45.20 -10.31 23.54
CA ALA A 115 45.91 -10.39 24.80
C ALA A 115 46.73 -11.69 24.86
N GLY A 116 48.00 -11.60 24.47
CA GLY A 116 49.02 -12.57 24.81
C GLY A 116 50.33 -11.84 24.99
N ILE A 117 50.78 -11.67 26.24
CA ILE A 117 52.19 -11.44 26.63
C ILE A 117 52.40 -12.01 28.04
N ALA A 118 53.42 -12.87 28.14
CA ALA A 118 54.21 -13.34 29.29
C ALA A 118 53.52 -14.18 30.38
#